data_AF-A0A3M1LB61-F1
#
_entry.id   AF-A0A3M1LB61-F1
#
_cell.length_a   1.000
_cell.length_b   1.000
_cell.length_c   1.000
_cell.angle_alpha   90.00
_cell.angle_beta   90.00
_cell.angle_gamma   90.00
#
_symmetry.space_group_name_H-M   'P 1'
#
loop_
_entity.id
_entity.type
_entity.pdbx_description
1 polymer ?
#
loop_
_entity_poly.entity_id
_entity_poly.type
_entity_poly.pdbx_seq_one_letter_code
_entity_poly.pdbx_strand_id
1 'polypeptide(L)'
;MRFLRSIQGKLFVAFLTVVLIPLIGTGLYGNWITSRIIEERVIESARSNVEQHAQQIAGFLESVRGDVLYLAHLDSLQRLLQARAQGDDEGVAYWRTQLARDFLIFSAARPTYYQVRYLDETGREVVRVDSDGRLSRIIPQDKLQDKSHRYYFQETIKLGPGEIYVSPLDLNREHGQIEVPYRPVIRYATPIYVGNALRGIVIINVYADYFLRFLYEQGPQKGMLLMVDQDGYYLAHPDPTRRWGGPVDLNTEYGLWRDYPDAASQVLSGQEGTFISGDQA
;
A
#
# COMPACT_ATOMS: atom_id res chain seq x y z
N MET A 1 -70.24 15.34 -8.32
CA MET A 1 -69.97 16.03 -9.61
C MET A 1 -70.91 17.22 -9.91
N ARG A 2 -71.59 17.85 -8.94
CA ARG A 2 -72.37 19.09 -9.16
C ARG A 2 -71.51 20.37 -9.17
N PHE A 3 -70.31 20.31 -8.56
CA PHE A 3 -69.36 21.43 -8.46
C PHE A 3 -68.73 21.83 -9.81
N LEU A 4 -68.53 20.87 -10.72
CA LEU A 4 -67.96 21.10 -12.06
C LEU A 4 -68.96 21.70 -13.08
N ARG A 5 -70.24 21.82 -12.71
CA ARG A 5 -71.28 22.39 -13.60
C ARG A 5 -71.41 23.90 -13.49
N SER A 6 -70.97 24.54 -12.40
CA SER A 6 -70.96 25.99 -12.24
C SER A 6 -69.71 26.62 -12.87
N ILE A 7 -69.84 27.84 -13.38
CA ILE A 7 -68.71 28.62 -13.95
C ILE A 7 -67.58 28.77 -12.93
N GLN A 8 -67.93 28.97 -11.65
CA GLN A 8 -66.98 29.09 -10.55
C GLN A 8 -66.13 27.82 -10.35
N GLY A 9 -66.74 26.63 -10.44
CA GLY A 9 -66.00 25.37 -10.33
C GLY A 9 -65.06 25.11 -11.51
N LYS A 10 -65.46 25.50 -12.73
CA LYS A 10 -64.60 25.43 -13.92
C LYS A 10 -63.39 26.37 -13.82
N LEU A 11 -63.61 27.61 -13.36
CA LEU A 11 -62.53 28.58 -13.14
C LEU A 11 -61.56 28.12 -12.04
N PHE A 12 -62.09 27.60 -10.92
CA PHE A 12 -61.26 27.07 -9.84
C PHE A 12 -60.34 25.93 -10.31
N VAL A 13 -60.89 24.97 -11.05
CA VAL A 13 -60.08 23.88 -11.61
C VAL A 13 -59.02 24.41 -12.58
N ALA A 14 -59.38 25.34 -13.47
CA ALA A 14 -58.42 25.93 -14.42
C ALA A 14 -57.25 26.64 -13.72
N PHE A 15 -57.52 27.44 -12.69
CA PHE A 15 -56.47 28.07 -11.88
C PHE A 15 -55.61 27.03 -11.14
N LEU A 16 -56.23 25.98 -10.61
CA LEU A 16 -55.54 24.90 -9.92
C LEU A 16 -54.58 24.16 -10.86
N THR A 17 -54.97 23.86 -12.10
CA THR A 17 -54.08 23.21 -13.08
C THR A 17 -52.94 24.12 -13.50
N VAL A 18 -53.19 25.41 -13.70
CA VAL A 18 -52.16 26.39 -14.08
C VAL A 18 -51.09 26.53 -12.99
N VAL A 19 -51.44 26.33 -11.72
CA VAL A 19 -50.47 26.34 -10.61
C VAL A 19 -49.79 24.98 -10.43
N LEU A 20 -50.53 23.88 -10.51
CA LEU A 20 -49.99 22.54 -10.23
C LEU A 20 -49.05 22.03 -11.33
N ILE A 21 -49.33 22.30 -12.60
CA ILE A 21 -48.48 21.80 -13.70
C ILE A 21 -47.06 22.37 -13.61
N PRO A 22 -46.85 23.70 -13.48
CA PRO A 22 -45.51 24.25 -13.29
C PRO A 22 -44.84 23.76 -12.01
N LEU A 23 -45.60 23.62 -10.90
CA LEU A 23 -45.05 23.16 -9.63
C LEU A 23 -44.54 21.72 -9.70
N ILE A 24 -45.30 20.82 -10.33
CA ILE A 24 -44.88 19.43 -10.56
C ILE A 24 -43.71 19.41 -11.55
N GLY A 25 -43.77 20.22 -12.61
CA GLY A 25 -42.70 20.33 -13.60
C GLY A 25 -41.38 20.79 -13.00
N THR A 26 -41.39 21.85 -12.17
CA THR A 26 -40.18 22.33 -11.49
C THR A 26 -39.69 21.36 -10.42
N GLY A 27 -40.59 20.67 -9.72
CA GLY A 27 -40.22 19.62 -8.76
C GLY A 27 -39.55 18.42 -9.41
N LEU A 28 -40.11 17.91 -10.52
CA LEU A 28 -39.53 16.81 -11.29
C LEU A 28 -38.21 17.22 -11.94
N TYR A 29 -38.16 18.40 -12.56
CA TYR A 29 -36.94 18.95 -13.16
C TYR A 29 -35.86 19.19 -12.10
N GLY A 30 -36.24 19.71 -10.93
CA GLY A 30 -35.37 19.91 -9.77
C GLY A 30 -34.79 18.60 -9.26
N ASN A 31 -35.61 17.56 -9.10
CA ASN A 31 -35.13 16.23 -8.69
C ASN A 31 -34.20 15.60 -9.74
N TRP A 32 -34.55 15.72 -11.02
CA TRP A 32 -33.72 15.20 -12.11
C TRP A 32 -32.36 15.88 -12.19
N ILE A 33 -32.33 17.23 -12.13
CA ILE A 33 -31.08 17.99 -12.19
C ILE A 33 -30.24 17.81 -10.92
N THR A 34 -30.90 17.74 -9.76
CA THR A 34 -30.23 17.50 -8.47
C THR A 34 -29.57 16.12 -8.46
N SER A 35 -30.25 15.09 -8.98
CA SER A 35 -29.69 13.73 -9.04
C SER A 35 -28.44 13.67 -9.92
N ARG A 36 -28.45 14.33 -11.09
CA ARG A 36 -27.28 14.41 -11.99
C ARG A 36 -26.10 15.16 -11.37
N ILE A 37 -26.38 16.32 -10.75
CA ILE A 37 -25.34 17.16 -10.13
C ILE A 37 -24.71 16.45 -8.92
N ILE A 38 -25.50 15.70 -8.14
CA ILE A 38 -24.98 14.95 -7.00
C ILE A 38 -24.11 13.78 -7.48
N GLU A 39 -24.53 13.04 -8.51
CA GLU A 39 -23.79 11.92 -9.06
C GLU A 39 -22.40 12.33 -9.56
N GLU A 40 -22.33 13.38 -10.38
CA GLU A 40 -21.06 13.92 -10.90
C GLU A 40 -20.12 14.36 -9.77
N ARG A 41 -20.63 15.08 -8.76
CA ARG A 41 -19.83 15.52 -7.61
C ARG A 41 -19.35 14.36 -6.75
N VAL A 42 -20.15 13.31 -6.58
CA VAL A 42 -19.76 12.12 -5.82
C VAL A 42 -18.64 11.39 -6.55
N ILE A 43 -18.75 11.22 -7.87
CA ILE A 43 -17.70 10.61 -8.69
C ILE A 43 -16.42 11.44 -8.67
N GLU A 44 -16.51 12.75 -8.87
CA GLU A 44 -15.35 13.65 -8.87
C GLU A 44 -14.67 13.66 -7.50
N SER A 45 -15.45 13.73 -6.42
CA SER A 45 -14.91 13.66 -5.06
C SER A 45 -14.29 12.29 -4.76
N ALA A 46 -14.87 11.19 -5.23
CA ALA A 46 -14.32 9.84 -5.06
C ALA A 46 -13.00 9.68 -5.82
N ARG A 47 -12.96 10.17 -7.07
CA ARG A 47 -11.75 10.18 -7.91
C ARG A 47 -10.62 10.99 -7.26
N SER A 48 -10.91 12.23 -6.87
CA SER A 48 -9.92 13.09 -6.21
C SER A 48 -9.41 12.47 -4.91
N ASN A 49 -10.28 11.79 -4.15
CA ASN A 49 -9.91 11.08 -2.93
C ASN A 49 -8.93 9.91 -3.22
N VAL A 50 -9.23 9.08 -4.24
CA VAL A 50 -8.34 8.00 -4.68
C VAL A 50 -7.00 8.55 -5.18
N GLU A 51 -7.01 9.58 -6.04
CA GLU A 51 -5.80 10.20 -6.58
C GLU A 51 -4.93 10.80 -5.49
N GLN A 52 -5.51 11.52 -4.53
CA GLN A 52 -4.77 12.10 -3.41
C GLN A 52 -4.10 11.01 -2.57
N HIS A 53 -4.80 9.91 -2.27
CA HIS A 53 -4.23 8.80 -1.52
C HIS A 53 -3.15 8.06 -2.30
N ALA A 54 -3.36 7.84 -3.60
CA ALA A 54 -2.35 7.24 -4.46
C ALA A 54 -1.06 8.09 -4.49
N GLN A 55 -1.18 9.41 -4.61
CA GLN A 55 -0.04 10.33 -4.56
C GLN A 55 0.68 10.31 -3.20
N GLN A 56 -0.06 10.24 -2.09
CA GLN A 56 0.52 10.11 -0.76
C GLN A 56 1.32 8.81 -0.61
N ILE A 57 0.77 7.68 -1.09
CA ILE A 57 1.47 6.39 -1.09
C ILE A 57 2.71 6.48 -1.97
N ALA A 58 2.58 6.98 -3.20
CA ALA A 58 3.70 7.11 -4.14
C ALA A 58 4.84 7.96 -3.55
N GLY A 59 4.51 9.11 -2.96
CA GLY A 59 5.50 9.97 -2.31
C GLY A 59 6.19 9.29 -1.11
N PHE A 60 5.43 8.54 -0.30
CA PHE A 60 6.01 7.75 0.77
C PHE A 60 6.96 6.68 0.23
N LEU A 61 6.53 5.90 -0.77
CA LEU A 61 7.32 4.84 -1.40
C LEU A 61 8.60 5.37 -2.06
N GLU A 62 8.58 6.59 -2.60
CA GLU A 62 9.77 7.23 -3.16
C GLU A 62 10.77 7.63 -2.06
N SER A 63 10.30 8.12 -0.91
CA SER A 63 11.18 8.48 0.21
C SER A 63 12.00 7.30 0.73
N VAL A 64 11.43 6.09 0.69
CA VAL A 64 12.12 4.86 1.11
C VAL A 64 13.28 4.50 0.18
N ARG A 65 13.18 4.83 -1.12
CA ARG A 65 14.28 4.60 -2.08
C ARG A 65 15.54 5.38 -1.70
N GLY A 66 15.38 6.65 -1.34
CA GLY A 66 16.51 7.47 -0.87
C GLY A 66 17.12 6.92 0.42
N ASP A 67 16.27 6.47 1.34
CA ASP A 67 16.69 5.92 2.64
C ASP A 67 17.47 4.59 2.49
N VAL A 68 17.05 3.66 1.63
CA VAL A 68 17.81 2.40 1.41
C VAL A 68 19.16 2.65 0.74
N LEU A 69 19.23 3.59 -0.20
CA LEU A 69 20.50 4.00 -0.81
C LEU A 69 21.42 4.68 0.20
N TYR A 70 20.90 5.51 1.10
CA TYR A 70 21.70 6.10 2.17
C TYR A 70 22.35 5.02 3.05
N LEU A 71 21.58 4.03 3.48
CA LEU A 71 22.09 2.93 4.30
C LEU A 71 23.19 2.11 3.59
N ALA A 72 23.07 1.93 2.27
CA ALA A 72 24.06 1.25 1.44
C ALA A 72 25.42 1.98 1.39
N HIS A 73 25.43 3.29 1.65
CA HIS A 73 26.62 4.14 1.60
C HIS A 73 27.17 4.52 2.99
N LEU A 74 26.64 3.95 4.07
CA LEU A 74 27.15 4.20 5.43
C LEU A 74 28.64 3.82 5.54
N ASP A 75 29.44 4.71 6.14
CA ASP A 75 30.87 4.45 6.37
C ASP A 75 31.07 3.17 7.19
N SER A 76 30.26 2.93 8.21
CA SER A 76 30.33 1.71 9.02
C SER A 76 30.14 0.42 8.20
N LEU A 77 29.28 0.44 7.18
CA LEU A 77 29.13 -0.68 6.24
C LEU A 77 30.38 -0.82 5.36
N GLN A 78 30.86 0.28 4.78
CA GLN A 78 32.06 0.24 3.92
C GLN A 78 33.31 -0.25 4.69
N ARG A 79 33.48 0.20 5.93
CA ARG A 79 34.55 -0.23 6.83
C ARG A 79 34.43 -1.69 7.25
N LEU A 80 33.20 -2.17 7.50
CA LEU A 80 32.94 -3.58 7.75
C LEU A 80 33.37 -4.45 6.57
N LEU A 81 33.01 -4.04 5.34
CA LEU A 81 33.39 -4.74 4.12
C LEU A 81 34.91 -4.74 3.91
N GLN A 82 35.58 -3.61 4.20
CA GLN A 82 37.03 -3.49 4.12
C GLN A 82 37.74 -4.41 5.11
N ALA A 83 37.32 -4.42 6.39
CA ALA A 83 37.89 -5.29 7.41
C ALA A 83 37.72 -6.78 7.03
N ARG A 84 36.55 -7.14 6.50
CA ARG A 84 36.29 -8.51 6.00
C ARG A 84 37.21 -8.88 4.85
N ALA A 85 37.47 -7.96 3.92
CA ALA A 85 38.38 -8.20 2.80
C ALA A 85 39.85 -8.35 3.24
N GLN A 86 40.22 -7.76 4.37
CA GLN A 86 41.57 -7.83 4.96
C GLN A 86 41.76 -9.03 5.89
N GLY A 87 40.69 -9.76 6.24
CA GLY A 87 40.74 -10.83 7.24
C GLY A 87 40.97 -10.31 8.67
N ASP A 88 40.60 -9.06 8.94
CA ASP A 88 40.71 -8.44 10.26
C ASP A 88 39.48 -8.76 11.11
N ASP A 89 39.54 -9.88 11.85
CA ASP A 89 38.42 -10.36 12.67
C ASP A 89 38.01 -9.36 13.78
N GLU A 90 38.98 -8.66 14.37
CA GLU A 90 38.70 -7.63 15.38
C GLU A 90 38.00 -6.42 14.75
N GLY A 91 38.49 -5.96 13.60
CA GLY A 91 37.86 -4.90 12.81
C GLY A 91 36.45 -5.27 12.35
N VAL A 92 36.23 -6.50 11.90
CA VAL A 92 34.90 -7.00 11.51
C VAL A 92 33.94 -6.94 12.70
N ALA A 93 34.35 -7.43 13.87
CA ALA A 93 33.50 -7.40 15.06
C ALA A 93 33.17 -5.95 15.50
N TYR A 94 34.16 -5.06 15.45
CA TYR A 94 34.00 -3.65 15.78
C TYR A 94 33.04 -2.93 14.82
N TRP A 95 33.30 -2.99 13.51
CA TRP A 95 32.50 -2.29 12.50
C TRP A 95 31.10 -2.86 12.35
N ARG A 96 30.90 -4.16 12.57
CA ARG A 96 29.57 -4.76 12.67
C ARG A 96 28.76 -4.14 13.82
N THR A 97 29.42 -3.89 14.95
CA THR A 97 28.77 -3.23 16.10
C THR A 97 28.42 -1.78 15.79
N GLN A 98 29.29 -1.05 15.08
CA GLN A 98 28.98 0.32 14.65
C GLN A 98 27.83 0.36 13.65
N LEU A 99 27.83 -0.52 12.64
CA LEU A 99 26.74 -0.62 11.67
C LEU A 99 25.41 -0.94 12.36
N ALA A 100 25.41 -1.85 13.35
CA ALA A 100 24.22 -2.15 14.13
C ALA A 100 23.70 -0.94 14.92
N ARG A 101 24.59 -0.08 15.43
CA ARG A 101 24.23 1.17 16.12
C ARG A 101 23.66 2.20 15.14
N ASP A 102 24.25 2.34 13.96
CA ASP A 102 23.73 3.25 12.92
C ASP A 102 22.33 2.83 12.50
N PHE A 103 22.11 1.53 12.25
CA PHE A 103 20.78 1.00 11.94
C PHE A 103 19.79 1.22 13.09
N LEU A 104 20.24 1.10 14.35
CA LEU A 104 19.41 1.34 15.52
C LEU A 104 18.95 2.80 15.60
N ILE A 105 19.88 3.75 15.42
CA ILE A 105 19.59 5.19 15.43
C ILE A 105 18.67 5.55 14.27
N PHE A 106 18.97 5.04 13.07
CA PHE A 106 18.16 5.25 11.89
C PHE A 106 16.72 4.72 12.08
N SER A 107 16.58 3.49 12.58
CA SER A 107 15.28 2.88 12.83
C SER A 107 14.48 3.61 13.91
N ALA A 108 15.15 4.18 14.92
CA ALA A 108 14.50 4.98 15.95
C ALA A 108 13.98 6.33 15.41
N ALA A 109 14.68 6.92 14.42
CA ALA A 109 14.26 8.14 13.75
C ALA A 109 13.16 7.92 12.68
N ARG A 110 12.97 6.67 12.23
CA ARG A 110 12.04 6.27 11.17
C ARG A 110 11.13 5.14 11.67
N PRO A 111 10.07 5.47 12.44
CA PRO A 111 9.21 4.45 13.07
C PRO A 111 8.41 3.62 12.04
N THR A 112 8.35 4.05 10.79
CA THR A 112 7.74 3.33 9.66
C THR A 112 8.52 2.09 9.22
N TYR A 113 9.78 1.96 9.62
CA TYR A 113 10.63 0.83 9.26
C TYR A 113 10.57 -0.24 10.32
N TYR A 114 10.06 -1.40 9.92
CA TYR A 114 9.92 -2.57 10.77
C TYR A 114 11.26 -3.29 10.96
N GLN A 115 12.04 -3.43 9.90
CA GLN A 115 13.35 -4.08 9.93
C GLN A 115 14.33 -3.34 9.05
N VAL A 116 15.58 -3.24 9.53
CA VAL A 116 16.72 -2.77 8.74
C VAL A 116 17.81 -3.83 8.84
N ARG A 117 18.28 -4.31 7.69
CA ARG A 117 19.19 -5.45 7.63
C ARG A 117 20.29 -5.27 6.61
N TYR A 118 21.44 -5.86 6.93
CA TYR A 118 22.51 -6.15 6.00
C TYR A 118 22.66 -7.68 5.93
N LEU A 119 22.50 -8.22 4.72
CA LEU A 119 22.73 -9.62 4.41
C LEU A 119 24.02 -9.70 3.59
N ASP A 120 24.85 -10.69 3.85
CA ASP A 120 26.07 -10.91 3.08
C ASP A 120 25.80 -11.51 1.69
N GLU A 121 26.87 -11.73 0.92
CA GLU A 121 26.81 -12.31 -0.42
C GLU A 121 26.22 -13.74 -0.47
N THR A 122 26.14 -14.43 0.67
CA THR A 122 25.52 -15.76 0.77
C THR A 122 24.03 -15.68 1.11
N GLY A 123 23.53 -14.50 1.48
CA GLY A 123 22.15 -14.29 1.92
C GLY A 123 21.93 -14.53 3.41
N ARG A 124 23.01 -14.60 4.20
CA ARG A 124 22.93 -14.68 5.66
C ARG A 124 22.84 -13.29 6.27
N GLU A 125 21.93 -13.12 7.23
CA GLU A 125 21.84 -11.87 8.00
C GLU A 125 23.13 -11.65 8.81
N VAL A 126 23.74 -10.47 8.69
CA VAL A 126 24.96 -10.06 9.43
C VAL A 126 24.63 -9.00 10.48
N VAL A 127 23.75 -8.07 10.13
CA VAL A 127 23.20 -7.07 11.03
C VAL A 127 21.70 -7.00 10.80
N ARG A 128 20.93 -6.99 11.90
CA ARG A 128 19.48 -6.83 11.88
C ARG A 128 19.04 -5.97 13.05
N VAL A 129 18.23 -4.96 12.76
CA VAL A 129 17.50 -4.16 13.73
C VAL A 129 16.02 -4.34 13.46
N ASP A 130 15.27 -4.66 14.51
CA ASP A 130 13.81 -4.72 14.48
C ASP A 130 13.24 -3.53 15.23
N SER A 131 12.10 -3.02 14.78
CA SER A 131 11.36 -1.93 15.42
C SER A 131 9.88 -2.23 15.44
N ASP A 132 9.20 -1.94 16.55
CA ASP A 132 7.74 -2.04 16.65
C ASP A 132 7.03 -0.69 16.39
N GLY A 133 7.76 0.28 15.84
CA GLY A 133 7.31 1.65 15.63
C GLY A 133 7.50 2.55 16.85
N ARG A 134 7.90 2.01 18.00
CA ARG A 134 8.21 2.77 19.22
C ARG A 134 9.62 2.50 19.74
N LEU A 135 10.01 1.24 19.80
CA LEU A 135 11.31 0.79 20.27
C LEU A 135 12.00 0.01 19.16
N SER A 136 13.22 0.43 18.85
CA SER A 136 14.12 -0.28 17.96
C SER A 136 15.12 -1.09 18.79
N ARG A 137 15.50 -2.27 18.31
CA ARG A 137 16.43 -3.18 18.99
C ARG A 137 17.33 -3.90 18.00
N ILE A 138 18.59 -4.05 18.37
CA ILE A 138 19.55 -4.88 17.63
C ILE A 138 19.25 -6.35 17.93
N ILE A 139 19.17 -7.17 16.89
CA ILE A 139 18.97 -8.61 17.03
C ILE A 139 20.32 -9.31 17.27
N PRO A 140 20.43 -10.16 18.31
CA PRO A 140 21.64 -10.93 18.58
C PRO A 140 22.06 -11.87 17.45
N GLN A 141 23.36 -12.13 17.33
CA GLN A 141 23.95 -12.88 16.21
C GLN A 141 23.45 -14.33 16.13
N ASP A 142 23.16 -14.96 17.26
CA ASP A 142 22.61 -16.32 17.37
C ASP A 142 21.16 -16.44 16.85
N LYS A 143 20.47 -15.30 16.67
CA LYS A 143 19.10 -15.24 16.15
C LYS A 143 19.02 -14.80 14.68
N LEU A 144 20.16 -14.50 14.07
CA LEU A 144 20.23 -14.12 12.65
C LEU A 144 19.96 -15.33 11.77
N GLN A 145 19.22 -15.12 10.68
CA GLN A 145 18.73 -16.20 9.83
C GLN A 145 19.42 -16.22 8.47
N ASP A 146 19.40 -17.39 7.84
CA ASP A 146 19.70 -17.55 6.43
C ASP A 146 18.45 -17.20 5.60
N LYS A 147 18.58 -16.24 4.69
CA LYS A 147 17.50 -15.78 3.80
C LYS A 147 17.87 -15.94 2.32
N SER A 148 18.90 -16.72 1.99
CA SER A 148 19.38 -16.98 0.63
C SER A 148 18.29 -17.49 -0.33
N HIS A 149 17.36 -18.29 0.19
CA HIS A 149 16.23 -18.87 -0.55
C HIS A 149 15.06 -17.89 -0.76
N ARG A 150 15.11 -16.70 -0.18
CA ARG A 150 13.99 -15.75 -0.27
C ARG A 150 14.05 -14.99 -1.59
N TYR A 151 12.89 -14.85 -2.23
CA TYR A 151 12.76 -14.18 -3.52
C TYR A 151 13.41 -12.78 -3.52
N TYR A 152 13.22 -11.98 -2.47
CA TYR A 152 13.77 -10.63 -2.41
C TYR A 152 15.30 -10.60 -2.46
N PHE A 153 15.96 -11.62 -1.89
CA PHE A 153 17.41 -11.73 -1.96
C PHE A 153 17.82 -12.11 -3.39
N GLN A 154 17.19 -13.15 -3.94
CA GLN A 154 17.47 -13.66 -5.28
C GLN A 154 17.24 -12.62 -6.37
N GLU A 155 16.21 -11.78 -6.26
CA GLU A 155 15.95 -10.71 -7.23
C GLU A 155 16.93 -9.54 -7.05
N THR A 156 17.28 -9.18 -5.82
CA THR A 156 18.16 -8.03 -5.56
C THR A 156 19.60 -8.29 -6.02
N ILE A 157 20.12 -9.52 -5.85
CA ILE A 157 21.49 -9.83 -6.27
C ILE A 157 21.68 -9.85 -7.80
N LYS A 158 20.59 -9.87 -8.58
CA LYS A 158 20.62 -9.75 -10.04
C LYS A 158 20.79 -8.30 -10.51
N LEU A 159 20.60 -7.34 -9.61
CA LEU A 159 20.63 -5.92 -9.91
C LEU A 159 22.06 -5.36 -9.95
N GLY A 160 22.21 -4.28 -10.71
CA GLY A 160 23.43 -3.49 -10.76
C GLY A 160 23.60 -2.55 -9.55
N PRO A 161 24.80 -1.96 -9.37
CA PRO A 161 25.04 -0.98 -8.32
C PRO A 161 24.09 0.23 -8.41
N GLY A 162 23.46 0.59 -7.30
CA GLY A 162 22.53 1.72 -7.22
C GLY A 162 21.10 1.43 -7.69
N GLU A 163 20.85 0.24 -8.25
CA GLU A 163 19.50 -0.21 -8.56
C GLU A 163 18.78 -0.73 -7.31
N ILE A 164 17.46 -0.56 -7.27
CA ILE A 164 16.65 -0.90 -6.10
C ILE A 164 15.57 -1.88 -6.50
N TYR A 165 15.53 -3.01 -5.79
CA TYR A 165 14.41 -3.93 -5.80
C TYR A 165 13.33 -3.46 -4.83
N VAL A 166 12.08 -3.48 -5.29
CA VAL A 166 10.89 -3.25 -4.46
C VAL A 166 10.01 -4.48 -4.53
N SER A 167 9.75 -5.12 -3.40
CA SER A 167 8.89 -6.30 -3.37
C SER A 167 7.42 -5.94 -3.60
N PRO A 168 6.60 -6.91 -4.04
CA PRO A 168 5.16 -6.84 -3.80
C PRO A 168 4.85 -6.59 -2.31
N LEU A 169 3.69 -6.00 -2.05
CA LEU A 169 3.16 -5.86 -0.69
C LEU A 169 2.62 -7.23 -0.25
N ASP A 170 3.21 -7.82 0.78
CA ASP A 170 2.84 -9.15 1.30
C ASP A 170 2.84 -9.19 2.84
N LEU A 171 2.33 -10.27 3.40
CA LEU A 171 2.45 -10.54 4.83
C LEU A 171 3.86 -10.99 5.19
N ASN A 172 4.40 -10.41 6.27
CA ASN A 172 5.71 -10.76 6.77
C ASN A 172 5.79 -12.24 7.18
N ARG A 173 6.96 -12.85 6.93
CA ARG A 173 7.22 -14.24 7.30
C ARG A 173 8.50 -14.36 8.10
N GLU A 174 8.41 -15.02 9.24
CA GLU A 174 9.55 -15.39 10.09
C GLU A 174 9.59 -16.91 10.23
N HIS A 175 10.79 -17.50 10.16
CA HIS A 175 10.96 -18.96 10.18
C HIS A 175 10.06 -19.72 9.16
N GLY A 176 9.77 -19.09 8.01
CA GLY A 176 8.94 -19.64 6.94
C GLY A 176 7.42 -19.49 7.15
N GLN A 177 6.96 -19.05 8.32
CA GLN A 177 5.54 -18.91 8.65
C GLN A 177 5.10 -17.45 8.58
N ILE A 178 3.83 -17.21 8.23
CA ILE A 178 3.24 -15.87 8.29
C ILE A 178 3.23 -15.41 9.74
N GLU A 179 3.70 -14.20 9.98
CA GLU A 179 3.72 -13.61 11.30
C GLU A 179 2.30 -13.30 11.80
N VAL A 180 2.00 -13.63 13.06
CA VAL A 180 0.73 -13.31 13.73
C VAL A 180 1.02 -12.46 14.98
N PRO A 181 0.37 -11.29 15.17
CA PRO A 181 -0.63 -10.68 14.29
C PRO A 181 -0.06 -10.33 12.91
N TYR A 182 -0.91 -10.37 11.88
CA TYR A 182 -0.50 -10.15 10.49
C TYR A 182 0.20 -8.81 10.33
N ARG A 183 1.38 -8.83 9.71
CA ARG A 183 2.19 -7.64 9.46
C ARG A 183 2.43 -7.45 7.98
N PRO A 184 1.73 -6.52 7.32
CA PRO A 184 1.98 -6.26 5.91
C PRO A 184 3.25 -5.44 5.73
N VAL A 185 4.09 -5.86 4.79
CA VAL A 185 5.40 -5.25 4.56
C VAL A 185 5.71 -5.07 3.09
N ILE A 186 6.39 -3.98 2.77
CA ILE A 186 7.08 -3.79 1.49
C ILE A 186 8.57 -3.80 1.76
N ARG A 187 9.33 -4.53 0.94
CA ARG A 187 10.77 -4.67 1.09
C ARG A 187 11.49 -3.86 0.02
N TYR A 188 12.37 -2.99 0.46
CA TYR A 188 13.27 -2.22 -0.39
C TYR A 188 14.66 -2.76 -0.19
N ALA A 189 15.30 -3.18 -1.28
CA ALA A 189 16.62 -3.76 -1.20
C ALA A 189 17.52 -3.25 -2.33
N THR A 190 18.79 -3.04 -2.02
CA THR A 190 19.83 -2.65 -2.99
C THR A 190 21.03 -3.55 -2.80
N PRO A 191 21.67 -4.01 -3.90
CA PRO A 191 22.89 -4.77 -3.81
C PRO A 191 24.06 -3.87 -3.41
N ILE A 192 25.02 -4.44 -2.69
CA ILE A 192 26.24 -3.77 -2.28
C ILE A 192 27.41 -4.38 -3.04
N TYR A 193 28.20 -3.54 -3.69
CA TYR A 193 29.36 -3.95 -4.47
C TYR A 193 30.64 -3.31 -3.93
N VAL A 194 31.73 -4.07 -3.95
CA VAL A 194 33.09 -3.56 -3.75
C VAL A 194 33.89 -3.87 -5.02
N GLY A 195 34.21 -2.83 -5.79
CA GLY A 195 34.59 -3.00 -7.19
C GLY A 195 33.46 -3.66 -7.96
N ASN A 196 33.75 -4.76 -8.66
CA ASN A 196 32.74 -5.54 -9.40
C ASN A 196 32.18 -6.73 -8.61
N ALA A 197 32.58 -6.92 -7.35
CA ALA A 197 32.20 -8.08 -6.57
C ALA A 197 31.01 -7.76 -5.66
N LEU A 198 29.93 -8.54 -5.79
CA LEU A 198 28.80 -8.50 -4.86
C LEU A 198 29.29 -8.82 -3.44
N ARG A 199 28.83 -8.03 -2.48
CA ARG A 199 29.12 -8.19 -1.05
C ARG A 199 27.87 -8.40 -0.21
N GLY A 200 26.71 -8.50 -0.85
CA GLY A 200 25.44 -8.72 -0.19
C GLY A 200 24.43 -7.65 -0.54
N ILE A 201 23.44 -7.47 0.32
CA ILE A 201 22.35 -6.52 0.12
C ILE A 201 22.07 -5.75 1.41
N VAL A 202 21.66 -4.49 1.28
CA VAL A 202 20.96 -3.77 2.35
C VAL A 202 19.47 -3.84 2.04
N ILE A 203 18.66 -4.14 3.06
CA ILE A 203 17.22 -4.29 2.92
C ILE A 203 16.48 -3.63 4.09
N ILE A 204 15.45 -2.87 3.76
CA ILE A 204 14.48 -2.27 4.69
C ILE A 204 13.14 -2.97 4.49
N ASN A 205 12.52 -3.44 5.57
CA ASN A 205 11.11 -3.81 5.56
C ASN A 205 10.30 -2.63 6.10
N VAL A 206 9.43 -2.09 5.28
CA VAL A 206 8.54 -0.98 5.61
C VAL A 206 7.22 -1.54 6.11
N TYR A 207 6.72 -1.01 7.23
CA TYR A 207 5.42 -1.43 7.74
C TYR A 207 4.30 -0.74 6.96
N ALA A 208 3.58 -1.52 6.16
CA ALA A 208 2.59 -0.98 5.23
C ALA A 208 1.34 -0.44 5.92
N ASP A 209 1.04 -0.90 7.14
CA ASP A 209 -0.12 -0.41 7.90
C ASP A 209 -0.10 1.10 8.13
N TYR A 210 1.06 1.77 8.07
CA TYR A 210 1.14 3.23 8.09
C TYR A 210 0.33 3.88 6.98
N PHE A 211 0.27 3.28 5.79
CA PHE A 211 -0.54 3.75 4.69
C PHE A 211 -1.77 2.88 4.40
N LEU A 212 -1.85 1.65 4.91
CA LEU A 212 -3.08 0.87 4.74
C LEU A 212 -4.18 1.27 5.72
N ARG A 213 -3.83 1.80 6.91
CA ARG A 213 -4.82 2.12 7.94
C ARG A 213 -5.84 3.15 7.48
N PHE A 214 -5.44 4.15 6.72
CA PHE A 214 -6.37 5.15 6.20
C PHE A 214 -7.35 4.58 5.17
N LEU A 215 -7.03 3.45 4.52
CA LEU A 215 -7.95 2.74 3.63
C LEU A 215 -9.00 1.97 4.43
N TYR A 216 -8.62 1.46 5.61
CA TYR A 216 -9.53 0.72 6.50
C TYR A 216 -10.52 1.62 7.25
N GLU A 217 -10.11 2.85 7.59
CA GLU A 217 -10.85 3.75 8.49
C GLU A 217 -11.85 4.67 7.78
N GLN A 218 -12.00 4.59 6.46
CA GLN A 218 -13.03 5.35 5.75
C GLN A 218 -14.43 4.82 6.10
N GLY A 219 -15.27 5.67 6.66
CA GLY A 219 -16.66 5.34 6.95
C GLY A 219 -17.51 5.21 5.67
N PRO A 220 -18.62 4.44 5.69
CA PRO A 220 -19.46 4.18 4.52
C PRO A 220 -20.03 5.45 3.87
N GLN A 221 -20.07 6.57 4.58
CA GLN A 221 -20.52 7.87 4.06
C GLN A 221 -19.55 8.50 3.03
N LYS A 222 -18.28 8.05 2.98
CA LYS A 222 -17.25 8.55 2.04
C LYS A 222 -16.95 7.59 0.90
N GLY A 223 -17.71 6.51 0.78
CA GLY A 223 -17.42 5.40 -0.13
C GLY A 223 -16.44 4.39 0.46
N MET A 224 -16.30 3.26 -0.24
CA MET A 224 -15.39 2.18 0.14
C MET A 224 -14.10 2.29 -0.68
N LEU A 225 -12.96 2.36 0.00
CA LEU A 225 -11.66 2.25 -0.65
C LEU A 225 -11.18 0.80 -0.62
N LEU A 226 -10.80 0.30 -1.79
CA LEU A 226 -10.24 -1.03 -1.99
C LEU A 226 -8.81 -0.87 -2.52
N MET A 227 -7.92 -1.76 -2.10
CA MET A 227 -6.62 -1.91 -2.72
C MET A 227 -6.44 -3.37 -3.08
N VAL A 228 -5.98 -3.62 -4.30
CA VAL A 228 -5.69 -4.95 -4.81
C VAL A 228 -4.27 -5.07 -5.30
N ASP A 229 -3.77 -6.30 -5.34
CA ASP A 229 -2.58 -6.61 -6.10
C ASP A 229 -2.89 -6.66 -7.62
N GLN A 230 -1.83 -6.87 -8.40
CA GLN A 230 -1.88 -6.99 -9.85
C GLN A 230 -2.72 -8.19 -10.36
N ASP A 231 -2.98 -9.18 -9.52
CA ASP A 231 -3.81 -10.34 -9.84
C ASP A 231 -5.28 -10.12 -9.43
N GLY A 232 -5.56 -9.03 -8.71
CA GLY A 232 -6.89 -8.63 -8.25
C GLY A 232 -7.27 -9.12 -6.86
N TYR A 233 -6.35 -9.69 -6.08
CA TYR A 233 -6.63 -10.08 -4.70
C TYR A 233 -6.57 -8.88 -3.75
N TYR A 234 -7.42 -8.86 -2.73
CA TYR A 234 -7.48 -7.72 -1.81
C TYR A 234 -6.24 -7.63 -0.92
N LEU A 235 -5.58 -6.47 -0.96
CA LEU A 235 -4.57 -6.01 0.00
C LEU A 235 -5.22 -5.15 1.09
N ALA A 236 -6.21 -4.33 0.72
CA ALA A 236 -7.03 -3.57 1.65
C ALA A 236 -8.53 -3.69 1.33
N HIS A 237 -9.31 -3.93 2.38
CA HIS A 237 -10.76 -4.07 2.32
C HIS A 237 -11.37 -3.69 3.68
N PRO A 238 -12.54 -3.03 3.78
CA PRO A 238 -13.14 -2.67 5.06
C PRO A 238 -13.39 -3.88 5.97
N ASP A 239 -13.93 -4.97 5.42
CA ASP A 239 -14.02 -6.26 6.09
C ASP A 239 -12.61 -6.90 6.22
N PRO A 240 -12.07 -7.08 7.44
CA PRO A 240 -10.74 -7.64 7.65
C PRO A 240 -10.61 -9.11 7.24
N THR A 241 -11.72 -9.85 7.16
CA THR A 241 -11.71 -11.28 6.78
C THR A 241 -11.43 -11.51 5.29
N ARG A 242 -11.54 -10.45 4.47
CA ARG A 242 -11.32 -10.50 3.02
C ARG A 242 -9.93 -10.04 2.59
N ARG A 243 -9.13 -9.49 3.51
CA ARG A 243 -7.79 -8.98 3.21
C ARG A 243 -6.81 -10.14 2.99
N TRP A 244 -5.76 -9.88 2.22
CA TRP A 244 -4.65 -10.81 1.95
C TRP A 244 -5.09 -12.10 1.27
N GLY A 245 -6.00 -11.98 0.29
CA GLY A 245 -6.66 -13.12 -0.35
C GLY A 245 -5.80 -13.93 -1.32
N GLY A 246 -4.64 -13.38 -1.72
CA GLY A 246 -3.76 -13.99 -2.71
C GLY A 246 -3.05 -15.26 -2.19
N PRO A 247 -2.58 -16.11 -3.11
CA PRO A 247 -1.97 -17.40 -2.78
C PRO A 247 -0.63 -17.27 -2.03
N VAL A 248 0.05 -16.14 -2.19
CA VAL A 248 1.29 -15.82 -1.47
C VAL A 248 1.06 -15.44 0.00
N ASP A 249 -0.19 -15.15 0.38
CA ASP A 249 -0.60 -14.76 1.73
C ASP A 249 -1.53 -15.80 2.36
N LEU A 250 -2.83 -15.48 2.51
CA LEU A 250 -3.80 -16.33 3.20
C LEU A 250 -4.54 -17.29 2.27
N ASN A 251 -4.39 -17.13 0.95
CA ASN A 251 -4.99 -17.99 -0.06
C ASN A 251 -6.51 -18.23 0.14
N THR A 252 -7.24 -17.16 0.45
CA THR A 252 -8.70 -17.21 0.67
C THR A 252 -9.50 -16.93 -0.60
N GLU A 253 -8.81 -16.60 -1.70
CA GLU A 253 -9.37 -16.28 -3.02
C GLU A 253 -10.29 -15.04 -3.02
N TYR A 254 -10.31 -14.24 -1.95
CA TYR A 254 -11.03 -12.98 -1.93
C TYR A 254 -10.31 -11.94 -2.80
N GLY A 255 -11.05 -11.38 -3.77
CA GLY A 255 -10.54 -10.39 -4.71
C GLY A 255 -11.62 -9.84 -5.64
N LEU A 256 -11.23 -8.91 -6.51
CA LEU A 256 -12.13 -8.24 -7.46
C LEU A 256 -12.82 -9.21 -8.41
N TRP A 257 -12.12 -10.24 -8.91
CA TRP A 257 -12.72 -11.22 -9.83
C TRP A 257 -13.95 -11.93 -9.25
N ARG A 258 -13.99 -12.06 -7.92
CA ARG A 258 -15.09 -12.71 -7.21
C ARG A 258 -16.23 -11.74 -6.91
N ASP A 259 -15.91 -10.55 -6.41
CA ASP A 259 -16.93 -9.60 -5.92
C ASP A 259 -17.42 -8.63 -7.01
N TYR A 260 -16.58 -8.32 -8.01
CA TYR A 260 -16.81 -7.34 -9.06
C TYR A 260 -16.27 -7.80 -10.44
N PRO A 261 -16.77 -8.91 -11.02
CA PRO A 261 -16.23 -9.48 -12.26
C PRO A 261 -16.27 -8.51 -13.44
N ASP A 262 -17.33 -7.72 -13.57
CA ASP A 262 -17.51 -6.75 -14.66
C ASP A 262 -16.53 -5.56 -14.56
N ALA A 263 -16.07 -5.26 -13.35
CA ALA A 263 -15.12 -4.20 -13.03
C ALA A 263 -13.67 -4.64 -13.12
N ALA A 264 -13.39 -5.91 -12.78
CA ALA A 264 -12.05 -6.42 -12.55
C ALA A 264 -11.12 -6.17 -13.74
N SER A 265 -11.60 -6.42 -14.96
CA SER A 265 -10.81 -6.21 -16.18
C SER A 265 -10.42 -4.74 -16.40
N GLN A 266 -11.30 -3.80 -16.01
CA GLN A 266 -11.02 -2.38 -16.16
C GLN A 266 -10.05 -1.89 -15.09
N VAL A 267 -10.25 -2.30 -13.83
CA VAL A 267 -9.36 -1.95 -12.71
C VAL A 267 -7.95 -2.51 -12.93
N LEU A 268 -7.84 -3.74 -13.43
CA LEU A 268 -6.56 -4.42 -13.66
C LEU A 268 -5.90 -4.06 -14.99
N SER A 269 -6.51 -3.18 -15.79
CA SER A 269 -5.90 -2.66 -17.03
C SER A 269 -4.68 -1.76 -16.76
N GLY A 270 -4.54 -1.26 -15.53
CA GLY A 270 -3.50 -0.30 -15.14
C GLY A 270 -3.79 1.14 -15.58
N GLN A 271 -4.94 1.41 -16.19
CA GLN A 271 -5.36 2.77 -16.56
C GLN A 271 -6.25 3.38 -15.48
N GLU A 272 -6.03 4.66 -15.19
CA GLU A 272 -6.94 5.44 -14.35
C GLU A 272 -8.28 5.62 -15.07
N GLY A 273 -9.38 5.43 -14.34
CA GLY A 273 -10.71 5.59 -14.91
C GLY A 273 -11.83 5.46 -13.89
N THR A 274 -13.02 5.82 -14.35
CA THR A 274 -14.28 5.59 -13.64
C THR A 274 -15.16 4.72 -14.50
N PHE A 275 -15.82 3.75 -13.88
CA PHE A 275 -16.87 2.97 -14.53
C PHE A 275 -18.07 2.86 -13.60
N ILE A 276 -19.24 2.73 -14.19
CA ILE A 276 -20.49 2.51 -13.48
C ILE A 276 -20.90 1.08 -13.79
N SER A 277 -20.86 0.21 -12.77
CA SER A 277 -21.37 -1.15 -12.89
C SER A 277 -22.88 -1.14 -12.59
N GLY A 278 -23.70 -1.56 -13.56
CA GLY A 278 -25.17 -1.57 -13.43
C GLY A 278 -25.95 -1.20 -14.69
N ASP A 279 -25.32 -0.69 -15.74
CA ASP A 279 -26.01 -0.31 -17.00
C ASP A 279 -26.06 -1.46 -18.03
N GLN A 280 -26.44 -2.66 -17.56
CA GLN A 280 -27.06 -3.67 -18.42
C GLN A 280 -28.44 -4.02 -17.85
N ALA A 281 -29.43 -3.22 -18.23
CA ALA A 281 -30.83 -3.60 -18.33
C ALA A 281 -31.50 -2.79 -19.45
#